data_AF-A0A7Z9H4J9-F1
#
_entry.id   AF-A0A7Z9H4J9-F1
#
_cell.length_a   1.000
_cell.length_b   1.000
_cell.length_c   1.000
_cell.angle_alpha   90.00
_cell.angle_beta   90.00
_cell.angle_gamma   90.00
#
_symmetry.space_group_name_H-M   'P 1'
#
loop_
_entity.id
_entity.type
_entity.pdbx_description
1 polymer ?
#
loop_
_entity_poly.entity_id
_entity_poly.type
_entity_poly.pdbx_seq_one_letter_code
_entity_poly.pdbx_strand_id
1 'polypeptide(L)'
;EERGHAVLSLPSGEIRKVNSRCRATIGSVGNEDHSLIKLGKAGRKRWKGRRPHVRGTAKNPVSHPMGGGEGRTAGGRHPCSPTGKLSKGGKTRSPRKASNKHIIRNRKKK
;
A
#
# COMPACT_ATOMS: atom_id res chain seq x y z
N GLU A 1 -28.02 -1.67 18.24
CA GLU A 1 -26.91 -0.70 18.31
C GLU A 1 -25.90 -1.13 19.37
N GLU A 2 -24.66 -1.47 19.00
CA GLU A 2 -23.63 -1.76 20.01
C GLU A 2 -22.89 -0.46 20.41
N ARG A 3 -23.29 0.12 21.53
CA ARG A 3 -22.47 1.02 22.38
C ARG A 3 -21.76 2.19 21.66
N GLY A 4 -22.50 3.08 21.00
CA GLY A 4 -21.96 4.34 20.48
C GLY A 4 -20.99 4.20 19.29
N HIS A 5 -20.97 3.03 18.64
CA HIS A 5 -20.15 2.77 17.47
C HIS A 5 -20.99 2.28 16.29
N ALA A 6 -20.69 2.78 15.10
CA ALA A 6 -21.22 2.32 13.83
C ALA A 6 -20.22 1.37 13.14
N VAL A 7 -20.72 0.36 12.42
CA VAL A 7 -19.88 -0.58 11.67
C VAL A 7 -19.85 -0.16 10.21
N LEU A 8 -18.66 0.08 9.66
CA LEU A 8 -18.47 0.49 8.28
C LEU A 8 -17.65 -0.56 7.50
N SER A 9 -18.04 -0.76 6.24
CA SER A 9 -17.20 -1.43 5.23
C SER A 9 -16.39 -0.38 4.49
N LEU A 10 -15.07 -0.41 4.65
CA LEU A 10 -14.17 0.57 4.02
C LEU A 10 -13.93 0.22 2.54
N PRO A 11 -13.50 1.18 1.70
CA PRO A 11 -13.13 0.91 0.30
C PRO A 11 -12.01 -0.13 0.13
N SER A 12 -11.21 -0.36 1.19
CA SER A 12 -10.21 -1.42 1.23
C SER A 12 -10.79 -2.83 1.42
N GLY A 13 -12.10 -2.95 1.69
CA GLY A 13 -12.78 -4.18 2.11
C GLY A 13 -12.56 -4.56 3.58
N GLU A 14 -11.95 -3.67 4.38
CA GLU A 14 -11.84 -3.82 5.85
C GLU A 14 -13.18 -3.45 6.51
N ILE A 15 -13.64 -4.26 7.47
CA ILE A 15 -14.82 -3.95 8.28
C ILE A 15 -14.36 -3.41 9.63
N ARG A 16 -14.81 -2.20 9.98
CA ARG A 16 -14.30 -1.44 11.12
C ARG A 16 -15.40 -0.70 11.87
N LYS A 17 -15.30 -0.69 13.21
CA LYS A 17 -16.09 0.14 14.12
C LYS A 17 -15.57 1.58 14.13
N VAL A 18 -16.47 2.55 13.98
CA VAL A 18 -16.21 4.00 14.03
C VAL A 18 -17.17 4.62 15.06
N ASN A 19 -16.79 5.73 15.71
CA ASN A 19 -17.68 6.41 16.65
C ASN A 19 -18.91 6.96 15.91
N SER A 20 -20.12 6.72 16.43
CA SER A 20 -21.37 7.18 15.82
C SER A 20 -21.48 8.70 15.71
N ARG A 21 -20.71 9.45 16.53
CA ARG A 21 -20.63 10.92 16.46
C ARG A 21 -19.83 11.44 15.27
N CYS A 22 -19.11 10.59 14.53
CA CYS A 22 -18.36 11.01 13.36
C CYS A 22 -19.30 11.44 12.22
N ARG A 23 -19.01 12.58 11.59
CA ARG A 23 -19.78 13.08 10.43
C ARG A 23 -19.41 12.29 9.17
N ALA A 24 -20.41 12.03 8.34
CA ALA A 24 -20.27 11.47 7.01
C ALA A 24 -21.19 12.20 6.03
N THR A 25 -20.86 12.12 4.74
CA THR A 25 -21.71 12.63 3.65
C THR A 25 -22.27 11.44 2.88
N ILE A 26 -23.53 11.53 2.47
CA ILE A 26 -24.19 10.49 1.68
C ILE A 26 -23.67 10.56 0.24
N GLY A 27 -23.33 9.40 -0.34
CA GLY A 27 -22.88 9.27 -1.72
C GLY A 27 -21.48 8.67 -1.86
N SER A 28 -21.13 8.27 -3.08
CA SER A 28 -19.77 7.89 -3.46
C SER A 28 -18.96 9.12 -3.89
N VAL A 29 -17.63 8.99 -3.87
CA VAL A 29 -16.76 10.00 -4.49
C VAL A 29 -16.85 9.82 -6.01
N GLY A 30 -17.18 10.90 -6.73
CA GLY A 30 -17.29 10.89 -8.20
C GLY A 30 -15.95 10.68 -8.92
N ASN A 31 -15.97 10.72 -10.27
CA ASN A 31 -14.82 10.43 -11.15
C ASN A 31 -14.32 8.98 -11.05
N GLU A 32 -15.23 8.02 -11.22
CA GLU A 32 -14.96 6.58 -11.14
C GLU A 32 -13.99 6.11 -12.26
N ASP A 33 -14.06 6.75 -13.43
CA ASP A 33 -13.20 6.47 -14.59
C ASP A 33 -11.74 6.89 -14.40
N HIS A 34 -11.39 7.53 -13.29
CA HIS A 34 -10.01 7.93 -12.99
C HIS A 34 -9.03 6.75 -13.08
N SER A 35 -9.50 5.54 -12.76
CA SER A 35 -8.70 4.31 -12.82
C SER A 35 -8.37 3.85 -14.25
N LEU A 36 -9.17 4.24 -15.24
CA LEU A 36 -9.03 3.83 -16.65
C LEU A 36 -8.00 4.69 -17.41
N ILE A 37 -7.54 5.80 -16.82
CA ILE A 37 -6.64 6.76 -17.46
C ILE A 37 -5.25 6.14 -17.72
N LYS A 38 -4.90 5.97 -19.00
CA LYS A 38 -3.54 5.61 -19.44
C LYS A 38 -2.66 6.86 -19.58
N LEU A 39 -1.45 6.83 -18.98
CA LEU A 39 -0.54 7.98 -19.02
C LEU A 39 0.14 8.20 -20.39
N GLY A 40 0.34 7.13 -21.17
CA GLY A 40 0.92 7.15 -22.52
C GLY A 40 2.43 7.41 -22.56
N LYS A 41 2.89 8.52 -21.97
CA LYS A 41 4.30 8.96 -22.02
C LYS A 41 4.91 9.17 -20.64
N ALA A 42 6.24 9.05 -20.56
CA ALA A 42 7.00 9.29 -19.33
C ALA A 42 6.83 10.72 -18.79
N GLY A 43 6.77 11.72 -19.67
CA GLY A 43 6.60 13.13 -19.28
C GLY A 43 5.32 13.40 -18.48
N ARG A 44 4.22 12.70 -18.79
CA ARG A 44 2.95 12.86 -18.05
C ARG A 44 3.08 12.41 -16.60
N LYS A 45 3.93 11.41 -16.32
CA LYS A 45 4.26 10.98 -14.95
C LYS A 45 5.07 12.04 -14.20
N ARG A 46 5.95 12.75 -14.90
CA ARG A 46 6.74 13.87 -14.35
C ARG A 46 5.86 15.07 -14.00
N TRP A 47 4.85 15.40 -14.81
CA TRP A 47 3.88 16.46 -14.51
C TRP A 47 3.10 16.19 -13.21
N LYS A 48 2.87 14.92 -12.88
CA LYS A 48 2.29 14.50 -11.59
C LYS A 48 3.29 14.52 -10.42
N GLY A 49 4.46 15.14 -10.57
CA GLY A 49 5.51 15.22 -9.54
C GLY A 49 6.27 13.91 -9.28
N ARG A 50 6.04 12.86 -10.07
CA ARG A 50 6.67 11.55 -9.85
C ARG A 50 7.98 11.41 -10.64
N ARG A 51 9.10 11.32 -9.93
CA ARG A 51 10.45 11.08 -10.50
C ARG A 51 10.60 9.62 -10.98
N PRO A 52 11.54 9.34 -11.91
CA PRO A 52 11.87 7.96 -12.29
C PRO A 52 12.35 7.15 -11.07
N HIS A 53 11.96 5.87 -11.01
CA HIS A 53 12.32 4.96 -9.92
C HIS A 53 13.22 3.85 -10.47
N VAL A 54 14.40 3.67 -9.87
CA VAL A 54 15.39 2.66 -10.28
C VAL A 54 15.15 1.34 -9.54
N ARG A 55 15.22 0.20 -10.24
CA ARG A 55 15.06 -1.13 -9.65
C ARG A 55 16.23 -1.46 -8.72
N GLY A 56 15.97 -2.18 -7.63
CA GLY A 56 17.02 -2.62 -6.70
C GLY A 56 18.08 -3.52 -7.34
N THR A 57 17.67 -4.37 -8.29
CA THR A 57 18.56 -5.26 -9.05
C THR A 57 19.50 -4.53 -10.02
N ALA A 58 19.25 -3.25 -10.30
CA ALA A 58 20.11 -2.44 -11.17
C ALA A 58 21.15 -1.64 -10.36
N LYS A 59 21.20 -1.86 -9.04
CA LYS A 59 22.12 -1.17 -8.13
C LYS A 59 23.26 -2.08 -7.72
N ASN A 60 24.27 -1.52 -7.07
CA ASN A 60 25.37 -2.26 -6.47
C ASN A 60 24.98 -2.82 -5.08
N PRO A 61 25.69 -3.84 -4.55
CA PRO A 61 25.41 -4.44 -3.25
C PRO A 61 25.35 -3.44 -2.09
N VAL A 62 26.19 -2.40 -2.12
CA VAL A 62 26.20 -1.31 -1.13
C VAL A 62 24.89 -0.51 -1.08
N SER A 63 24.21 -0.35 -2.21
CA SER A 63 23.04 0.53 -2.31
C SER A 63 21.71 -0.21 -2.20
N HIS A 64 21.70 -1.53 -2.39
CA HIS A 64 20.49 -2.32 -2.28
C HIS A 64 20.80 -3.77 -1.94
N PRO A 65 20.02 -4.41 -1.03
CA PRO A 65 20.14 -5.83 -0.71
C PRO A 65 19.96 -6.81 -1.89
N MET A 66 19.53 -6.33 -3.06
CA MET A 66 19.31 -7.13 -4.27
C MET A 66 20.25 -6.69 -5.40
N GLY A 67 21.20 -5.81 -5.09
CA GLY A 67 22.14 -5.26 -6.05
C GLY A 67 23.36 -6.15 -6.22
N GLY A 68 24.01 -6.02 -7.38
CA GLY A 68 25.20 -6.79 -7.76
C GLY A 68 24.93 -8.16 -8.37
N GLY A 69 25.99 -8.96 -8.42
CA GLY A 69 26.08 -10.18 -9.21
C GLY A 69 26.55 -9.91 -10.64
N GLU A 70 27.07 -10.95 -11.29
CA GLU A 70 27.50 -10.88 -12.69
C GLU A 70 26.28 -10.92 -13.61
N GLY A 71 26.24 -9.98 -14.57
CA GLY A 71 25.12 -9.86 -15.50
C GLY A 71 23.77 -9.58 -14.82
N ARG A 72 22.68 -10.08 -15.42
CA ARG A 72 21.33 -9.87 -14.89
C ARG A 72 20.99 -10.96 -13.88
N THR A 73 20.84 -10.59 -12.61
CA THR A 73 20.49 -11.53 -11.54
C THR A 73 19.09 -11.28 -10.98
N ALA A 74 18.53 -12.30 -10.31
CA ALA A 74 17.29 -12.19 -9.53
C ALA A 74 17.53 -11.70 -8.09
N GLY A 75 18.77 -11.32 -7.73
CA GLY A 75 19.17 -10.88 -6.40
C GLY A 75 19.42 -12.00 -5.37
N GLY A 76 19.20 -13.28 -5.71
CA GLY A 76 19.63 -14.44 -4.91
C GLY A 76 18.99 -14.61 -3.52
N ARG A 77 18.00 -13.79 -3.17
CA ARG A 77 17.36 -13.77 -1.84
C ARG A 77 15.86 -13.51 -1.94
N HIS A 78 15.14 -13.69 -0.83
CA HIS A 78 13.75 -13.25 -0.73
C HIS A 78 13.65 -11.74 -1.05
N PRO A 79 12.74 -11.30 -1.95
CA PRO A 79 12.61 -9.89 -2.30
C PRO A 79 12.49 -8.93 -1.11
N CYS A 80 13.44 -7.99 -1.04
CA CYS A 80 13.57 -7.01 0.04
C CYS A 80 13.48 -5.58 -0.48
N SER A 81 13.13 -4.68 0.43
CA SER A 81 13.24 -3.24 0.26
C SER A 81 14.70 -2.77 0.40
N PRO A 82 15.02 -1.50 0.10
CA PRO A 82 16.38 -0.97 0.24
C PRO A 82 16.95 -1.12 1.65
N THR A 83 16.10 -1.14 2.68
CA THR A 83 16.48 -1.30 4.09
C THR A 83 16.49 -2.78 4.55
N GLY A 84 16.37 -3.73 3.63
CA GLY A 84 16.42 -5.16 3.94
C GLY A 84 15.08 -5.77 4.42
N LYS A 85 14.05 -4.96 4.67
CA LYS A 85 12.73 -5.45 5.05
C LYS A 85 12.07 -6.22 3.90
N LEU A 86 11.48 -7.38 4.19
CA LEU A 86 10.77 -8.21 3.22
C LEU A 86 9.66 -7.41 2.51
N SER A 87 9.67 -7.46 1.17
CA SER A 87 8.68 -6.77 0.32
C SER A 87 7.52 -7.66 -0.12
N LYS A 88 7.66 -8.98 0.07
CA LYS A 88 6.61 -9.98 -0.16
C LYS A 88 6.30 -10.68 1.17
N GLY A 89 5.02 -10.86 1.50
CA GLY A 89 4.57 -11.67 2.65
C GLY A 89 4.62 -11.01 4.03
N GLY A 90 5.51 -10.04 4.30
CA GLY A 90 5.64 -9.41 5.62
C GLY A 90 4.48 -8.48 6.01
N LYS A 91 3.73 -8.81 7.07
CA LYS A 91 2.77 -7.87 7.69
C LYS A 91 3.55 -6.73 8.36
N THR A 92 3.23 -5.49 8.02
CA THR A 92 3.95 -4.30 8.53
C THR A 92 3.23 -3.55 9.66
N ARG A 93 1.99 -3.94 9.96
CA ARG A 93 1.18 -3.31 11.01
C ARG A 93 1.66 -3.75 12.40
N SER A 94 1.77 -2.81 13.34
CA SER A 94 2.09 -3.11 14.73
C SER A 94 0.99 -3.98 15.38
N PRO A 95 1.34 -5.13 15.99
CA PRO A 95 0.38 -6.04 16.62
C PRO A 95 -0.36 -5.42 17.81
N ARG A 96 0.29 -4.52 18.57
CA ARG A 96 -0.25 -3.92 19.80
C ARG A 96 -0.89 -2.55 19.59
N LYS A 97 -1.17 -2.16 18.35
CA LYS A 97 -1.78 -0.85 18.08
C LYS A 97 -3.20 -0.81 18.67
N ALA A 98 -3.48 0.16 19.54
CA ALA A 98 -4.78 0.30 20.21
C ALA A 98 -5.99 0.30 19.25
N SER A 99 -5.81 0.81 18.03
CA SER A 99 -6.86 0.80 17.00
C SER A 99 -7.29 -0.60 16.53
N ASN A 100 -6.52 -1.65 16.83
CA ASN A 100 -6.82 -3.03 16.43
C ASN A 100 -8.14 -3.52 17.04
N LYS A 101 -8.51 -3.05 18.23
CA LYS A 101 -9.79 -3.39 18.89
C LYS A 101 -11.03 -2.96 18.11
N HIS A 102 -10.90 -1.98 17.22
CA HIS A 102 -12.02 -1.47 16.42
C HIS A 102 -12.14 -2.19 15.07
N ILE A 103 -11.21 -3.08 14.71
CA ILE A 103 -11.25 -3.80 13.43
C ILE A 103 -11.93 -5.13 13.66
N ILE A 104 -13.04 -5.36 12.95
CA ILE A 104 -13.78 -6.61 13.00
C ILE A 104 -13.19 -7.60 11.99
N ARG A 105 -12.92 -7.12 10.76
CA ARG A 105 -12.37 -7.94 9.68
C ARG A 105 -11.29 -7.16 8.94
N ASN A 106 -10.10 -7.74 8.84
CA ASN A 106 -9.02 -7.18 8.03
C ASN A 106 -9.37 -7.20 6.53
N ARG A 107 -8.79 -6.26 5.76
CA ARG A 107 -8.89 -6.26 4.30
C ARG A 107 -8.55 -7.63 3.70
N LYS A 108 -9.35 -8.12 2.77
CA LYS A 108 -8.97 -9.27 1.93
C LYS A 108 -7.84 -8.82 1.00
N LYS A 109 -6.81 -9.66 0.80
CA LYS A 109 -5.92 -9.48 -0.34
C LYS A 109 -6.77 -9.69 -1.60
N LYS A 110 -6.79 -8.70 -2.50
CA LYS A 110 -7.04 -8.99 -3.92
C LYS A 110 -5.84 -9.78 -4.46
#